data_AF-A0A2W5GI98-F1
#
_entry.id   AF-A0A2W5GI98-F1
#
_cell.length_a   1.000
_cell.length_b   1.000
_cell.length_c   1.000
_cell.angle_alpha   90.00
_cell.angle_beta   90.00
_cell.angle_gamma   90.00
#
_symmetry.space_group_name_H-M   'P 1'
#
loop_
_entity.id
_entity.type
_entity.pdbx_description
1 polymer ?
#
loop_
_entity_poly.entity_id
_entity_poly.type
_entity_poly.pdbx_seq_one_letter_code
_entity_poly.pdbx_strand_id
1 'polypeptide(L)'
;TELQFSQDQYSQVLQVNQDLLAAMQKIRTDNGSRFTKFKSLKSADETRDAKMKQILSADKYKLYLKNKEDRRKQMKSLKDSK
;
A
#
# COMPACT_ATOMS: atom_id res chain seq x y z
N THR A 1 -15.86 -4.24 -7.70
CA THR A 1 -15.17 -5.47 -8.16
C THR A 1 -14.10 -5.80 -7.16
N GLU A 2 -14.12 -7.01 -6.61
CA GLU A 2 -13.13 -7.47 -5.64
C GLU A 2 -11.91 -8.06 -6.35
N LEU A 3 -10.73 -7.89 -5.73
CA LEU A 3 -9.50 -8.53 -6.19
C LEU A 3 -9.52 -9.99 -5.76
N GLN A 4 -9.71 -10.90 -6.72
CA GLN A 4 -9.56 -12.34 -6.48
C GLN A 4 -8.11 -12.78 -6.76
N PHE A 5 -7.55 -13.60 -5.89
CA PHE A 5 -6.18 -14.13 -5.99
C PHE A 5 -6.22 -15.66 -6.13
N SER A 6 -5.27 -16.25 -6.86
CA SER A 6 -4.98 -17.68 -6.68
C SER A 6 -4.37 -17.94 -5.30
N GLN A 7 -4.29 -19.20 -4.86
CA GLN A 7 -3.69 -19.56 -3.57
C GLN A 7 -2.23 -19.06 -3.45
N ASP A 8 -1.45 -19.18 -4.52
CA ASP A 8 -0.07 -18.72 -4.57
C ASP A 8 0.01 -17.19 -4.53
N GLN A 9 -0.83 -16.51 -5.31
CA GLN A 9 -0.93 -15.05 -5.29
C GLN A 9 -1.34 -14.54 -3.91
N TYR A 10 -2.23 -15.25 -3.22
CA TYR A 10 -2.68 -14.88 -1.88
C TYR A 10 -1.51 -14.85 -0.89
N SER A 11 -0.69 -15.90 -0.87
CA SER A 11 0.46 -16.01 0.03
C SER A 11 1.49 -14.91 -0.25
N GLN A 12 1.74 -14.61 -1.53
CA GLN A 12 2.65 -13.52 -1.92
C GLN A 12 2.10 -12.14 -1.54
N VAL A 13 0.82 -11.88 -1.78
CA VAL A 13 0.16 -10.62 -1.41
C VAL A 13 0.13 -10.44 0.11
N LEU A 14 -0.10 -11.52 0.86
CA LEU A 14 -0.06 -11.50 2.32
C LEU A 14 1.32 -11.08 2.82
N GLN A 15 2.39 -11.69 2.31
CA GLN A 15 3.77 -11.33 2.66
C GLN A 15 4.05 -9.86 2.33
N VAL A 16 3.66 -9.40 1.14
CA VAL A 16 3.83 -7.99 0.73
C VAL A 16 3.12 -7.03 1.68
N ASN A 17 1.94 -7.38 2.17
CA ASN A 17 1.21 -6.56 3.14
C ASN A 17 1.86 -6.60 4.53
N GLN A 18 2.39 -7.76 4.97
CA GLN A 18 3.14 -7.88 6.23
C GLN A 18 4.40 -7.01 6.20
N ASP A 19 5.15 -7.02 5.09
CA ASP A 19 6.34 -6.17 4.89
C ASP A 19 5.98 -4.68 5.03
N LEU A 20 4.86 -4.26 4.42
CA LEU A 20 4.38 -2.88 4.52
C LEU A 20 4.04 -2.51 5.96
N LEU A 21 3.35 -3.38 6.69
CA LEU A 21 2.98 -3.15 8.09
C LEU A 21 4.22 -3.03 8.98
N ALA A 22 5.22 -3.91 8.79
CA ALA A 22 6.48 -3.83 9.51
C ALA A 22 7.22 -2.52 9.22
N ALA A 23 7.26 -2.08 7.95
CA ALA A 23 7.83 -0.79 7.57
C ALA A 23 7.08 0.39 8.24
N MET A 24 5.75 0.36 8.25
CA MET A 24 4.93 1.38 8.91
C MET A 24 5.17 1.43 10.42
N GLN A 25 5.29 0.27 11.08
CA GLN A 25 5.61 0.21 12.50
C GLN A 25 6.97 0.86 12.80
N LYS A 26 7.99 0.53 11.99
CA LYS A 26 9.33 1.14 12.11
C LYS A 26 9.28 2.65 11.93
N ILE A 27 8.56 3.14 10.90
CA ILE A 27 8.43 4.59 10.65
C ILE A 27 7.69 5.30 11.78
N ARG A 28 6.71 4.64 12.40
CA ARG A 28 5.97 5.20 13.53
C ARG A 28 6.89 5.44 14.73
N THR A 29 7.72 4.45 15.07
CA THR A 29 8.66 4.50 16.20
C THR A 29 9.96 5.24 15.91
N ASP A 30 10.23 5.56 14.64
CA ASP A 30 11.40 6.34 14.26
C ASP A 30 11.37 7.75 14.86
N ASN A 31 12.52 8.32 15.19
CA ASN A 31 12.64 9.67 15.75
C ASN A 31 12.87 10.74 14.66
N GLY A 32 12.80 10.36 13.38
CA GLY A 32 12.93 11.27 12.24
C GLY A 32 11.86 12.38 12.19
N SER A 33 12.19 13.47 11.49
CA SER A 33 11.27 14.56 11.21
C SER A 33 10.04 14.09 10.42
N ARG A 34 8.93 14.84 10.48
CA ARG A 34 7.70 14.53 9.73
C ARG A 34 7.96 14.34 8.23
N PHE A 35 8.87 15.14 7.66
CA PHE A 35 9.26 15.03 6.25
C PHE A 35 10.00 13.72 5.96
N THR A 36 10.96 13.33 6.81
CA THR A 36 11.68 12.06 6.64
C THR A 36 10.73 10.87 6.77
N LYS A 37 9.83 10.87 7.75
CA LYS A 37 8.79 9.84 7.90
C LYS A 37 7.88 9.76 6.67
N PHE A 38 7.47 10.90 6.12
CA PHE A 38 6.67 10.95 4.89
C PHE A 38 7.42 10.34 3.70
N LYS A 39 8.70 10.66 3.52
CA LYS A 39 9.54 10.08 2.48
C LYS A 39 9.63 8.56 2.63
N SER A 40 9.87 8.08 3.85
CA SER A 40 9.93 6.64 4.16
C SER A 40 8.61 5.92 3.88
N LEU A 41 7.46 6.53 4.23
CA LEU A 41 6.14 5.99 3.90
C LEU A 41 5.95 5.89 2.39
N LYS A 42 6.34 6.94 1.64
CA LYS A 42 6.24 6.95 0.18
C LYS A 42 7.08 5.83 -0.44
N SER A 43 8.33 5.66 0.01
CA SER A 43 9.20 4.59 -0.51
C SER A 43 8.69 3.18 -0.16
N ALA A 44 8.12 2.99 1.03
CA ALA A 44 7.50 1.71 1.39
C ALA A 44 6.27 1.40 0.51
N ASP A 45 5.49 2.43 0.19
CA ASP A 45 4.32 2.34 -0.69
C ASP A 45 4.72 2.04 -2.15
N GLU A 46 5.77 2.69 -2.68
CA GLU A 46 6.34 2.41 -4.01
C GLU A 46 6.90 0.98 -4.09
N THR A 47 7.57 0.52 -3.03
CA THR A 47 8.09 -0.85 -2.95
C THR A 47 6.96 -1.88 -3.00
N ARG A 48 5.87 -1.63 -2.27
CA ARG A 48 4.67 -2.47 -2.32
C ARG A 48 4.08 -2.52 -3.72
N ASP A 49 3.92 -1.38 -4.37
CA ASP A 49 3.36 -1.31 -5.72
C ASP A 49 4.20 -2.10 -6.74
N ALA A 50 5.53 -2.00 -6.65
CA ALA A 50 6.45 -2.78 -7.50
C ALA A 50 6.26 -4.30 -7.30
N LYS A 51 6.17 -4.77 -6.04
CA LYS A 51 5.92 -6.19 -5.75
C LYS A 51 4.54 -6.64 -6.22
N MET A 52 3.50 -5.84 -5.97
CA MET A 52 2.13 -6.13 -6.42
C MET A 52 2.04 -6.22 -7.95
N LYS A 53 2.77 -5.37 -8.69
CA LYS A 53 2.83 -5.43 -10.16
C LYS A 53 3.41 -6.75 -10.68
N GLN A 54 4.34 -7.36 -9.95
CA GLN A 54 4.95 -8.64 -10.33
C GLN A 54 4.03 -9.83 -10.03
N ILE A 55 3.23 -9.75 -8.96
CA ILE A 55 2.34 -10.84 -8.52
C ILE A 55 1.03 -10.85 -9.31
N LEU A 56 0.51 -9.66 -9.64
CA LEU A 56 -0.81 -9.49 -10.26
C LEU A 56 -0.73 -9.44 -11.78
N SER A 57 -1.77 -9.95 -12.43
CA SER A 57 -1.99 -9.67 -13.86
C SER A 57 -2.25 -8.17 -14.07
N ALA A 58 -2.08 -7.70 -15.31
CA ALA A 58 -2.23 -6.28 -15.65
C ALA A 58 -3.60 -5.71 -15.22
N ASP A 59 -4.69 -6.47 -15.43
CA ASP A 59 -6.04 -6.02 -15.08
C ASP A 59 -6.28 -5.98 -13.58
N LYS A 60 -5.77 -6.98 -12.84
CA LYS A 60 -5.81 -6.98 -11.37
C LYS A 60 -4.96 -5.84 -10.81
N TYR A 61 -3.80 -5.54 -11.41
CA TYR A 61 -2.97 -4.43 -10.99
C TYR A 61 -3.65 -3.07 -11.21
N LYS A 62 -4.35 -2.87 -12.33
CA LYS A 62 -5.18 -1.67 -12.57
C LYS A 62 -6.27 -1.52 -11.49
N LEU A 63 -6.96 -2.61 -11.15
CA LEU A 63 -7.98 -2.59 -10.10
C LEU A 63 -7.37 -2.27 -8.72
N TYR A 64 -6.20 -2.81 -8.41
CA TYR A 64 -5.44 -2.48 -7.20
C TYR A 64 -5.11 -0.98 -7.11
N LEU A 65 -4.62 -0.38 -8.20
CA LEU A 65 -4.32 1.06 -8.25
C LEU A 65 -5.58 1.90 -8.06
N LYS A 66 -6.68 1.55 -8.72
CA LYS A 66 -7.97 2.23 -8.54
C LYS A 66 -8.45 2.18 -7.09
N ASN A 67 -8.45 0.99 -6.48
CA ASN A 67 -8.84 0.82 -5.07
C ASN A 67 -7.95 1.64 -4.12
N LYS A 68 -6.67 1.82 -4.45
CA LYS A 68 -5.74 2.64 -3.69
C LYS A 68 -6.04 4.14 -3.84
N GLU A 69 -6.34 4.59 -5.05
CA GLU A 69 -6.75 5.96 -5.31
C GLU A 69 -8.05 6.32 -4.60
N ASP A 70 -9.05 5.44 -4.66
CA ASP A 70 -10.35 5.65 -4.01
C ASP A 70 -10.20 5.76 -2.48
N ARG A 71 -9.36 4.90 -1.87
CA ARG A 71 -9.00 5.04 -0.44
C ARG A 71 -8.31 6.36 -0.14
N ARG A 72 -7.42 6.85 -1.01
CA ARG A 72 -6.76 8.16 -0.82
C ARG A 72 -7.78 9.30 -0.89
N LYS A 73 -8.73 9.24 -1.81
CA LYS A 73 -9.83 10.22 -1.92
C LYS A 73 -10.71 10.21 -0.67
N GLN A 74 -11.08 9.03 -0.17
CA GLN A 74 -11.87 8.87 1.07
C GLN A 74 -11.13 9.43 2.29
N MET A 75 -9.83 9.17 2.43
CA MET A 75 -9.04 9.75 3.53
C MET A 75 -8.97 11.28 3.44
N LYS A 76 -8.84 11.82 2.22
CA LYS A 76 -8.84 13.26 2.00
C LYS A 76 -10.19 13.88 2.38
N SER A 77 -11.31 13.31 1.92
CA SER A 77 -12.64 13.81 2.26
C SER A 77 -12.91 13.76 3.76
N LEU A 78 -12.46 12.72 4.46
CA LEU A 78 -12.56 12.62 5.93
C LEU A 78 -11.75 13.69 6.66
N LYS A 79 -10.60 14.10 6.09
CA LYS A 79 -9.79 15.19 6.64
C LYS A 79 -10.46 16.55 6.40
N ASP A 80 -11.03 16.74 5.22
CA ASP A 80 -11.66 18.01 4.81
C ASP A 80 -13.04 18.21 5.49
N SER A 81 -13.64 17.14 6.04
CA SER A 81 -14.92 17.18 6.78
C SER A 81 -14.76 17.36 8.30
N LYS A 82 -13.52 17.57 8.79
CA LYS A 82 -13.20 17.85 10.20
C LYS A 82 -12.69 19.26 10.37
#